data_AF-X1FMR2-F1
#
_entry.id   AF-X1FMR2-F1
#
_cell.length_a   1.000
_cell.length_b   1.000
_cell.length_c   1.000
_cell.angle_alpha   90.00
_cell.angle_beta   90.00
_cell.angle_gamma   90.00
#
_symmetry.space_group_name_H-M   'P 1'
#
loop_
_entity.id
_entity.type
_entity.pdbx_description
1 polymer ?
#
loop_
_entity_poly.entity_id
_entity_poly.type
_entity_poly.pdbx_seq_one_letter_code
_entity_poly.pdbx_strand_id
1 'polypeptide(L)'
;MGQGGYIFAEWDSIQKEYPDFQRAFADLETKAIRSCTDKWFPKLTPEQAFGALTPNSDQFGRTTILPALFDDNAGNPMDTTHGGGSPAGTWRQKFTTKGHQMILQGNR
;
A
#
# COMPACT_ATOMS: atom_id res chain seq x y z
N MET A 1 -0.21 32.78 25.16
CA MET A 1 0.78 33.17 26.18
C MET A 1 0.64 32.15 27.31
N GLY A 2 1.58 31.21 27.43
CA GLY A 2 1.49 30.09 28.39
C GLY A 2 1.72 30.54 29.82
N GLN A 3 0.88 30.07 30.75
CA GLN A 3 1.01 30.32 32.19
C GLN A 3 2.19 29.48 32.70
N GLY A 4 3.31 30.13 33.01
CA GLY A 4 4.57 29.50 33.38
C GLY A 4 4.50 28.54 34.57
N GLY A 5 4.20 27.27 34.30
CA GLY A 5 4.33 26.14 35.21
C GLY A 5 5.26 25.07 34.62
N TYR A 6 5.88 24.26 35.49
CA TYR A 6 6.73 23.13 35.10
C TYR A 6 5.88 21.99 34.51
N ILE A 7 5.49 22.10 33.24
CA ILE A 7 4.67 21.13 32.51
C ILE A 7 5.50 20.67 31.31
N PHE A 8 5.66 19.35 31.12
CA PHE A 8 6.47 18.80 30.02
C PHE A 8 5.94 19.17 28.63
N ALA A 9 4.61 19.24 28.47
CA ALA A 9 3.93 19.81 27.30
C ALA A 9 2.48 20.15 27.68
N GLU A 10 2.00 21.35 27.33
CA GLU A 10 0.59 21.72 27.50
C GLU A 10 -0.27 21.00 26.46
N TRP A 11 -1.43 20.47 26.86
CA TRP A 11 -2.34 19.74 25.95
C TRP A 11 -2.78 20.59 24.74
N ASP A 12 -2.96 21.90 24.92
CA ASP A 12 -3.27 22.85 23.84
C ASP A 12 -2.07 23.15 22.93
N SER A 13 -0.85 22.83 23.39
CA SER A 13 0.38 22.91 22.58
C SER A 13 0.62 21.64 21.76
N ILE A 14 -0.06 20.53 22.09
CA ILE A 14 -0.02 19.30 21.32
C ILE A 14 -1.02 19.44 20.16
N GLN A 15 -0.52 19.54 18.93
CA GLN A 15 -1.37 19.53 17.75
C GLN A 15 -2.11 18.19 17.65
N LYS A 16 -3.41 18.19 18.00
CA LYS A 16 -4.30 17.01 17.88
C LYS A 16 -4.35 16.46 16.45
N GLU A 17 -4.23 17.35 15.49
CA GLU A 17 -4.09 17.06 14.06
C GLU A 17 -2.83 17.77 13.59
N TYR A 18 -1.88 17.04 13.01
CA TYR A 18 -0.64 17.61 12.48
C TYR A 18 -0.88 17.99 11.00
N PRO A 19 -1.12 19.27 10.66
CA PRO A 19 -1.58 19.65 9.32
C PRO A 19 -0.52 19.35 8.26
N ASP A 20 0.75 19.39 8.64
CA ASP A 20 1.86 19.07 7.75
C ASP A 20 1.92 17.57 7.42
N PHE A 21 1.45 16.70 8.32
CA PHE A 21 1.34 15.27 8.05
C PHE A 21 0.21 15.01 7.05
N GLN A 22 -0.95 15.64 7.23
CA GLN A 22 -2.06 15.51 6.28
C GLN A 22 -1.67 16.04 4.89
N ARG A 23 -0.97 17.19 4.83
CA ARG A 23 -0.43 17.74 3.58
C ARG A 23 0.59 16.81 2.94
N ALA A 24 1.55 16.31 3.70
CA ALA A 24 2.55 15.38 3.20
C ALA A 24 1.92 14.09 2.69
N PHE A 25 0.92 13.56 3.40
CA PHE A 25 0.22 12.34 2.99
C PHE A 25 -0.56 12.56 1.67
N ALA A 26 -1.29 13.67 1.54
CA ALA A 26 -2.00 14.01 0.31
C ALA A 26 -1.06 14.23 -0.90
N ASP A 27 0.09 14.86 -0.68
CA ASP A 27 1.12 15.05 -1.71
C ASP A 27 1.75 13.71 -2.14
N LEU A 28 2.12 12.87 -1.18
CA LEU A 28 2.67 11.53 -1.45
C LEU A 28 1.65 10.65 -2.19
N GLU A 29 0.38 10.71 -1.81
CA GLU A 29 -0.68 9.98 -2.48
C GLU A 29 -0.85 10.43 -3.93
N THR A 30 -0.85 11.75 -4.18
CA THR A 30 -0.93 12.31 -5.54
C THR A 30 0.24 11.82 -6.40
N LYS A 31 1.45 11.82 -5.84
CA LYS A 31 2.65 11.32 -6.53
C LYS A 31 2.58 9.82 -6.81
N ALA A 32 2.09 9.02 -5.86
CA ALA A 32 1.93 7.58 -6.03
C ALA A 32 0.93 7.24 -7.14
N ILE A 33 -0.25 7.87 -7.12
CA ILE A 33 -1.28 7.69 -8.15
C ILE A 33 -0.71 8.04 -9.52
N ARG A 34 -0.04 9.18 -9.66
CA ARG A 34 0.57 9.59 -10.92
C ARG A 34 1.61 8.58 -11.41
N SER A 35 2.50 8.11 -10.53
CA SER A 35 3.51 7.11 -10.89
C SER A 35 2.88 5.79 -11.38
N CYS A 36 1.79 5.35 -10.73
CA CYS A 36 1.04 4.16 -11.15
C CYS A 36 0.34 4.38 -12.50
N THR A 37 -0.32 5.52 -12.69
CA THR A 37 -0.96 5.88 -13.96
C THR A 37 0.05 5.87 -15.11
N ASP A 38 1.20 6.53 -14.95
CA ASP A 38 2.22 6.62 -16.00
C ASP A 38 2.79 5.23 -16.38
N LYS A 39 2.92 4.33 -15.40
CA LYS A 39 3.49 2.99 -15.61
C LYS A 39 2.49 1.98 -16.16
N TRP A 40 1.24 2.02 -15.70
CA TRP A 40 0.24 0.98 -15.99
C TRP A 40 -0.79 1.41 -17.03
N PHE A 41 -1.08 2.71 -17.12
CA PHE A 41 -2.09 3.30 -17.99
C PHE A 41 -1.58 4.57 -18.70
N PRO A 42 -0.48 4.49 -19.47
CA PRO A 42 0.24 5.67 -20.00
C PRO A 42 -0.56 6.57 -20.96
N LYS A 43 -1.75 6.13 -21.38
CA LYS A 43 -2.66 6.87 -22.28
C LYS A 43 -3.85 7.50 -21.57
N LEU A 44 -4.04 7.21 -20.28
CA LEU A 44 -5.17 7.68 -19.49
C LEU A 44 -4.70 8.74 -18.49
N THR A 45 -5.60 9.65 -18.13
CA THR A 45 -5.31 10.59 -17.03
C THR A 45 -5.46 9.88 -15.67
N PRO A 46 -4.87 10.43 -14.59
CA PRO A 46 -5.04 9.87 -13.25
C PRO A 46 -6.50 9.66 -12.85
N GLU A 47 -7.38 10.61 -13.21
CA GLU A 47 -8.82 10.56 -12.89
C GLU A 47 -9.55 9.45 -13.64
N GLN A 48 -9.05 9.08 -14.83
CA GLN A 48 -9.60 7.98 -15.62
C GLN A 48 -9.07 6.63 -15.14
N ALA A 49 -7.81 6.57 -14.73
CA ALA A 49 -7.13 5.32 -14.37
C ALA A 49 -7.32 4.91 -12.90
N PHE A 50 -7.61 5.85 -12.00
CA PHE A 50 -7.71 5.59 -10.55
C PHE A 50 -9.16 5.52 -10.06
N GLY A 51 -9.59 4.34 -9.59
CA GLY A 51 -10.95 4.08 -9.10
C GLY A 51 -11.10 3.99 -7.58
N ALA A 52 -10.15 4.54 -6.82
CA ALA A 52 -10.17 4.53 -5.35
C ALA A 52 -10.38 3.13 -4.75
N LEU A 53 -11.35 2.97 -3.84
CA LEU A 53 -11.62 1.68 -3.17
C LEU A 53 -12.47 0.72 -4.00
N THR A 54 -13.04 1.19 -5.12
CA THR A 54 -13.95 0.41 -5.97
C THR A 54 -13.61 0.63 -7.45
N PRO A 55 -12.43 0.16 -7.91
CA PRO A 55 -12.02 0.33 -9.30
C PRO A 55 -12.87 -0.51 -10.26
N ASN A 56 -13.13 0.04 -11.45
CA ASN A 56 -13.71 -0.71 -12.57
C ASN A 56 -12.65 -1.61 -13.25
N SER A 57 -13.07 -2.40 -14.25
CA SER A 57 -12.20 -3.36 -14.98
C SER A 57 -10.91 -2.77 -15.53
N ASP A 58 -10.94 -1.49 -15.95
CA ASP A 58 -9.82 -0.81 -16.59
C ASP A 58 -9.21 0.28 -15.70
N GLN A 59 -9.33 0.12 -14.38
CA GLN A 59 -8.81 1.04 -13.38
C GLN A 59 -7.98 0.31 -12.33
N PHE A 60 -7.06 1.02 -11.71
CA PHE A 60 -6.40 0.57 -10.48
C PHE A 60 -6.99 1.28 -9.27
N GLY A 61 -6.86 0.68 -8.09
CA GLY A 61 -7.44 1.19 -6.85
C GLY A 61 -6.50 1.12 -5.65
N ARG A 62 -7.01 1.53 -4.49
CA ARG A 62 -6.37 1.37 -3.19
C ARG A 62 -6.74 0.01 -2.62
N THR A 63 -5.77 -0.66 -2.02
CA THR A 63 -5.99 -1.84 -1.20
C THR A 63 -5.24 -1.68 0.12
N THR A 64 -5.88 -2.11 1.22
CA THR A 64 -5.21 -2.27 2.52
C THR A 64 -4.51 -3.62 2.63
N ILE A 65 -4.69 -4.49 1.62
CA ILE A 65 -4.14 -5.84 1.59
C ILE A 65 -2.77 -5.78 0.93
N LEU A 66 -1.72 -5.95 1.73
CA LEU A 66 -0.34 -5.95 1.29
C LEU A 66 0.12 -7.39 1.00
N PRO A 67 0.69 -7.71 -0.18
CA PRO A 67 1.19 -9.05 -0.49
C PRO A 67 2.12 -9.61 0.59
N ALA A 68 3.00 -8.78 1.14
CA ALA A 68 3.97 -9.18 2.16
C ALA A 68 3.35 -9.72 3.47
N LEU A 69 2.04 -9.54 3.70
CA LEU A 69 1.32 -10.11 4.84
C LEU A 69 0.82 -11.55 4.58
N PHE A 70 1.13 -12.11 3.42
CA PHE A 70 0.70 -13.43 3.00
C PHE A 70 1.89 -14.26 2.52
N ASP A 71 1.79 -15.56 2.71
CA ASP A 71 2.74 -16.53 2.17
C ASP A 71 2.22 -17.11 0.84
N ASP A 72 3.14 -17.36 -0.08
CA ASP A 72 2.89 -18.06 -1.33
C ASP A 72 2.59 -19.55 -1.12
N ASN A 73 2.33 -20.26 -2.22
CA ASN A 73 2.08 -21.70 -2.22
C ASN A 73 3.26 -22.55 -1.72
N ALA A 74 4.47 -21.99 -1.66
CA ALA A 74 5.67 -22.62 -1.13
C ALA A 74 5.95 -22.23 0.34
N GLY A 75 5.10 -21.40 0.95
CA GLY A 75 5.22 -20.96 2.34
C GLY A 75 6.21 -19.81 2.54
N ASN A 76 6.55 -19.07 1.49
CA ASN A 76 7.43 -17.90 1.59
C ASN A 76 6.61 -16.60 1.61
N PRO A 77 6.99 -15.59 2.42
CA PRO A 77 6.36 -14.28 2.38
C PRO A 77 6.40 -13.69 0.97
N MET A 78 5.30 -13.11 0.51
CA MET A 78 5.23 -12.46 -0.81
C MET A 78 5.84 -11.04 -0.77
N ASP A 79 7.10 -10.97 -0.31
CA ASP A 79 7.91 -9.76 -0.17
C ASP A 79 8.97 -9.64 -1.28
N THR A 80 9.86 -8.64 -1.20
CA THR A 80 10.90 -8.42 -2.22
C THR A 80 12.12 -9.35 -2.07
N THR A 81 12.17 -10.15 -1.00
CA THR A 81 13.36 -10.89 -0.56
C THR A 81 13.28 -12.36 -0.92
N HIS A 82 12.08 -12.95 -0.86
CA HIS A 82 11.87 -14.38 -1.05
C HIS A 82 11.41 -14.65 -2.49
N GLY A 83 12.39 -14.83 -3.37
CA GLY A 83 12.22 -15.07 -4.81
C GLY A 83 11.64 -16.45 -5.17
N GLY A 84 10.44 -16.76 -4.69
CA GLY A 84 9.66 -17.95 -5.03
C GLY A 84 9.03 -17.87 -6.43
N GLY A 85 9.82 -17.69 -7.48
CA GLY A 85 9.37 -17.86 -8.87
C GLY A 85 8.32 -16.86 -9.41
N SER A 86 7.90 -15.88 -8.62
CA SER A 86 7.10 -14.73 -9.05
C SER A 86 7.76 -13.41 -8.67
N PRO A 87 7.48 -12.32 -9.42
CA PRO A 87 8.07 -11.02 -9.12
C PRO A 87 7.77 -10.62 -7.67
N ALA A 88 8.85 -10.39 -6.93
CA ALA A 88 8.87 -10.15 -5.51
C ALA A 88 8.04 -8.90 -5.15
N GLY A 89 7.24 -8.96 -4.07
CA GLY A 89 6.33 -7.88 -3.66
C GLY A 89 5.04 -7.74 -4.50
N THR A 90 4.59 -8.80 -5.18
CA THR A 90 3.37 -8.78 -6.00
C THR A 90 2.48 -9.98 -5.71
N TRP A 91 1.20 -9.93 -6.10
CA TRP A 91 0.25 -11.05 -6.01
C TRP A 91 0.47 -12.19 -7.01
N ARG A 92 1.53 -12.13 -7.81
CA ARG A 92 1.83 -13.18 -8.79
C ARG A 92 2.43 -14.37 -8.06
N GLN A 93 2.07 -15.58 -8.47
CA GLN A 93 2.68 -16.83 -7.98
C GLN A 93 2.96 -17.78 -9.15
N LYS A 94 3.96 -18.66 -8.98
CA LYS A 94 4.32 -19.68 -9.98
C LYS A 94 3.97 -21.07 -9.46
N PHE A 95 3.02 -21.72 -10.11
CA PHE A 95 2.66 -23.11 -9.83
C PHE A 95 3.40 -24.05 -10.79
N THR A 96 4.21 -24.96 -10.25
CA THR A 96 5.00 -25.93 -11.04
C THR A 96 4.56 -27.38 -10.86
N THR A 97 3.81 -27.67 -9.80
CA THR A 97 3.29 -29.00 -9.47
C THR A 97 1.80 -29.08 -9.78
N LYS A 98 1.27 -30.29 -9.96
CA LYS A 98 -0.16 -30.57 -10.18
C LYS A 98 -0.79 -31.13 -8.90
N GLY A 99 -2.12 -31.01 -8.77
CA GLY A 99 -2.88 -31.54 -7.65
C GLY A 99 -3.30 -30.46 -6.65
N HIS A 100 -3.87 -30.89 -5.52
CA HIS A 100 -4.29 -30.00 -4.43
C HIS A 100 -3.09 -29.22 -3.86
N GLN A 101 -3.22 -27.89 -3.81
CA GLN A 101 -2.21 -26.99 -3.27
C GLN A 101 -2.87 -25.85 -2.50
N MET A 102 -2.22 -25.41 -1.44
CA MET A 102 -2.55 -24.17 -0.75
C MET A 102 -2.10 -23.01 -1.64
N ILE A 103 -3.02 -22.09 -1.94
CA ILE A 103 -2.79 -20.98 -2.88
C ILE A 103 -2.24 -19.75 -2.14
N LEU A 104 -2.75 -19.50 -0.94
CA LEU A 104 -2.40 -18.34 -0.14
C LEU A 104 -2.75 -18.61 1.31
N GLN A 105 -1.92 -18.16 2.23
CA GLN A 105 -2.21 -18.12 3.66
C GLN A 105 -1.68 -16.83 4.27
N GLY A 106 -2.17 -16.45 5.45
CA GLY A 106 -1.58 -15.35 6.21
C GLY A 106 -0.18 -15.72 6.67
N ASN A 107 0.74 -14.76 6.62
CA ASN A 107 2.11 -14.90 7.11
C ASN A 107 2.10 -15.20 8.62
N ARG A 108 3.02 -16.08 9.07
CA ARG A 108 3.12 -16.52 10.47
C ARG A 108 4.06 -15.67 11.31
#